data_AF-A0A7S2IB56-F1
#
_entry.id   AF-A0A7S2IB56-F1
#
_cell.length_a   1.000
_cell.length_b   1.000
_cell.length_c   1.000
_cell.angle_alpha   90.00
_cell.angle_beta   90.00
_cell.angle_gamma   90.00
#
_symmetry.space_group_name_H-M   'P 1'
#
loop_
_entity.id
_entity.type
_entity.pdbx_description
1 polymer ?
#
loop_
_entity_poly.entity_id
_entity_poly.type
_entity_poly.pdbx_seq_one_letter_code
_entity_poly.pdbx_strand_id
1 'polypeptide(L)'
;DVVKTRIQLEPQKYQAGLVGGFRTVIAEEGAMALTTGLGALGVGYFAQGCFKFGGVELLKIRAAAALGEQRAWDNRTAIYLGAAAGAEVVADVFLCPLEACRIRS
;
A
#
# COMPACT_ATOMS: atom_id res chain seq x y z
N ASP A 1 -6.64 9.00 -8.04
CA ASP A 1 -6.96 7.58 -7.79
C ASP A 1 -8.44 7.30 -8.05
N VAL A 2 -9.36 8.02 -7.39
CA VAL A 2 -10.83 7.89 -7.54
C VAL A 2 -11.32 7.90 -8.99
N VAL A 3 -10.91 8.87 -9.81
CA VAL A 3 -11.37 8.94 -11.22
C VAL A 3 -10.87 7.75 -12.04
N LYS A 4 -9.66 7.25 -11.75
CA LYS A 4 -9.10 6.07 -12.42
C LYS A 4 -9.85 4.81 -12.00
N THR A 5 -10.09 4.60 -10.71
CA THR A 5 -10.82 3.41 -10.21
C THR A 5 -12.26 3.39 -10.73
N ARG A 6 -12.94 4.53 -10.75
CA ARG A 6 -14.31 4.66 -11.32
C ARG A 6 -14.36 4.34 -12.82
N ILE A 7 -13.40 4.82 -13.62
CA ILE A 7 -13.29 4.46 -15.04
C ILE A 7 -13.04 2.95 -15.22
N GLN A 8 -12.25 2.32 -14.36
CA GLN A 8 -11.99 0.88 -14.42
C GLN A 8 -13.18 0.02 -13.99
N LEU A 9 -13.98 0.48 -13.03
CA LEU A 9 -15.16 -0.23 -12.53
C LEU A 9 -16.39 -0.05 -13.44
N GLU A 10 -16.58 1.15 -14.00
CA GLU A 10 -17.74 1.50 -14.83
C GLU A 10 -17.33 2.20 -16.15
N PRO A 11 -16.66 1.47 -17.06
CA PRO A 11 -16.14 2.05 -18.30
C PRO A 11 -17.24 2.61 -19.21
N GLN A 12 -18.45 2.07 -19.13
CA GLN A 12 -19.60 2.54 -19.92
C GLN A 12 -20.17 3.88 -19.42
N LYS A 13 -19.99 4.22 -18.14
CA LYS A 13 -20.48 5.47 -17.56
C LYS A 13 -19.48 6.62 -17.73
N TYR A 14 -18.18 6.31 -17.68
CA TYR A 14 -17.09 7.29 -17.77
C TYR A 14 -16.33 7.25 -19.10
N GLN A 15 -17.05 7.27 -20.23
CA GLN A 15 -16.48 7.12 -21.58
C GLN A 15 -15.66 8.33 -22.06
N ALA A 16 -15.86 9.51 -21.45
CA ALA A 16 -15.22 10.76 -21.87
C ALA A 16 -13.75 10.91 -21.37
N GLY A 17 -13.11 9.80 -20.97
CA GLY A 17 -11.73 9.78 -20.48
C GLY A 17 -11.55 10.47 -19.12
N LEU A 18 -10.29 10.70 -18.74
CA LEU A 18 -9.93 11.22 -17.41
C LEU A 18 -10.54 12.60 -17.10
N VAL A 19 -10.52 13.53 -18.05
CA VAL A 19 -11.03 14.91 -17.85
C VAL A 19 -12.55 14.93 -17.83
N GLY A 20 -13.19 14.13 -18.69
CA GLY A 20 -14.65 13.97 -18.70
C GLY A 20 -15.14 13.30 -17.42
N GLY A 21 -14.48 12.21 -17.00
CA GLY A 21 -14.80 11.51 -15.76
C GLY A 21 -14.62 12.38 -14.52
N PHE A 22 -13.60 13.24 -14.48
CA PHE A 22 -13.42 14.20 -13.38
C PHE A 22 -14.59 15.20 -13.28
N ARG A 23 -15.07 15.73 -14.41
CA ARG A 23 -16.25 16.60 -14.45
C ARG A 23 -17.54 15.88 -14.06
N THR A 24 -17.74 14.65 -14.55
CA THR A 24 -18.91 13.83 -14.20
C THR A 24 -18.96 13.52 -12.70
N VAL A 25 -17.83 13.14 -12.10
CA VAL A 25 -17.74 12.87 -10.65
C VAL A 25 -18.07 14.12 -9.83
N ILE A 26 -17.53 15.29 -10.21
CA ILE A 26 -17.85 16.55 -9.52
C ILE A 26 -19.34 16.91 -9.67
N ALA A 27 -19.93 16.69 -10.85
CA ALA A 27 -21.31 17.03 -11.13
C ALA A 27 -22.31 16.10 -10.42
N GLU A 28 -21.99 14.82 -10.27
CA GLU A 28 -22.88 13.81 -9.66
C GLU A 28 -22.69 13.68 -8.14
N GLU A 29 -21.44 13.69 -7.65
CA GLU A 29 -21.10 13.36 -6.26
C GLU A 29 -20.48 14.54 -5.50
N GLY A 30 -20.21 15.67 -6.18
CA GLY A 30 -19.62 16.86 -5.60
C GLY A 30 -18.08 16.83 -5.54
N ALA A 31 -17.46 17.99 -5.34
CA ALA A 31 -15.99 18.11 -5.32
C ALA A 31 -15.32 17.31 -4.18
N MET A 32 -16.05 17.07 -3.08
CA MET A 32 -15.58 16.27 -1.95
C MET A 32 -15.52 14.76 -2.26
N ALA A 33 -16.20 14.27 -3.30
CA ALA A 33 -16.06 12.89 -3.75
C ALA A 33 -14.69 12.60 -4.39
N LEU A 34 -13.88 13.62 -4.64
CA LEU A 34 -12.49 13.42 -5.08
C LEU A 34 -11.55 13.12 -3.91
N THR A 35 -11.96 13.43 -2.68
CA THR A 35 -11.18 13.22 -1.45
C THR A 35 -11.64 11.99 -0.66
N THR A 36 -12.71 11.31 -1.08
CA THR A 36 -13.09 10.01 -0.52
C THR A 36 -11.94 9.01 -0.66
N GLY A 37 -11.63 8.33 0.45
CA GLY A 37 -10.51 7.39 0.53
C GLY A 37 -9.16 7.99 0.89
N LEU A 38 -8.98 9.33 0.95
CA LEU A 38 -7.69 9.94 1.34
C LEU A 38 -7.25 9.57 2.77
N GLY A 39 -8.19 9.48 3.71
CA GLY A 39 -7.90 9.07 5.09
C GLY A 39 -7.41 7.62 5.18
N ALA A 40 -8.07 6.70 4.49
CA ALA A 40 -7.65 5.31 4.38
C ALA A 40 -6.29 5.18 3.67
N LEU A 41 -6.05 6.02 2.66
CA LEU A 41 -4.78 6.08 1.94
C LEU A 41 -3.64 6.56 2.85
N GLY A 42 -3.84 7.64 3.59
CA GLY A 42 -2.84 8.18 4.52
C GLY A 42 -2.47 7.18 5.63
N VAL A 43 -3.48 6.58 6.27
CA VAL A 43 -3.25 5.59 7.33
C VAL A 43 -2.62 4.31 6.78
N GLY A 44 -3.09 3.83 5.61
CA GLY A 44 -2.55 2.66 4.94
C GLY A 44 -1.07 2.83 4.61
N TYR A 45 -0.69 3.91 3.90
CA TYR A 45 0.71 4.16 3.55
C TYR A 45 1.61 4.40 4.77
N PHE A 46 1.09 5.04 5.81
CA PHE A 46 1.84 5.22 7.05
C PHE A 46 2.15 3.87 7.71
N ALA A 47 1.13 3.03 7.90
CA ALA A 47 1.31 1.69 8.47
C ALA A 47 2.25 0.85 7.60
N GLN A 48 2.07 0.88 6.26
CA GLN A 48 2.93 0.18 5.31
C GLN A 48 4.40 0.59 5.47
N GLY A 49 4.66 1.90 5.53
CA GLY A 49 6.01 2.43 5.68
C GLY A 49 6.65 2.02 7.00
N CYS A 50 5.91 2.15 8.11
CA CYS A 50 6.40 1.75 9.43
C CYS A 50 6.75 0.26 9.50
N PHE A 51 5.90 -0.63 8.98
CA PHE A 51 6.16 -2.07 9.02
C PHE A 51 7.23 -2.51 8.01
N LYS A 52 7.25 -1.95 6.80
CA LYS A 52 8.22 -2.34 5.77
C LYS A 52 9.62 -1.87 6.13
N PHE A 53 9.82 -0.61 6.49
CA PHE A 53 11.16 -0.11 6.82
C PHE A 53 11.59 -0.52 8.23
N GLY A 54 10.71 -0.36 9.22
CA GLY A 54 11.02 -0.71 10.62
C GLY A 54 11.11 -2.23 10.84
N GLY A 55 10.20 -3.00 10.25
CA GLY A 55 10.16 -4.46 10.39
C GLY A 55 11.33 -5.16 9.70
N VAL A 56 11.69 -4.74 8.48
CA VAL A 56 12.86 -5.30 7.77
C VAL A 56 14.14 -5.06 8.56
N GLU A 57 14.35 -3.85 9.05
CA GLU A 57 15.58 -3.52 9.78
C GLU A 57 15.67 -4.26 11.10
N LEU A 58 14.55 -4.35 11.84
CA LEU A 58 14.50 -5.14 13.08
C LEU A 58 14.79 -6.63 12.84
N LEU A 59 14.22 -7.22 11.78
CA LEU A 59 14.43 -8.63 11.44
C LEU A 59 15.87 -8.88 11.00
N LYS A 60 16.48 -7.98 10.22
CA LYS A 60 17.89 -8.06 9.82
C LYS A 60 18.82 -8.03 11.03
N ILE A 61 18.63 -7.08 11.94
CA ILE A 61 19.47 -6.94 13.15
C ILE A 61 19.34 -8.19 14.02
N ARG A 62 18.12 -8.70 14.22
CA ARG A 62 17.88 -9.92 15.01
C ARG A 62 18.48 -11.17 14.37
N ALA A 63 18.35 -11.33 13.06
CA ALA A 63 18.91 -12.46 12.33
C ALA A 63 20.45 -12.42 12.34
N ALA A 64 21.05 -11.23 12.14
CA ALA A 64 22.49 -11.06 12.19
C ALA A 64 23.06 -11.33 13.58
N ALA A 65 22.39 -10.83 14.63
CA ALA A 65 22.78 -11.09 16.02
C ALA A 65 22.68 -12.58 16.40
N ALA A 66 21.67 -13.29 15.88
CA ALA A 66 21.49 -14.72 16.15
C ALA A 66 22.50 -15.63 15.43
N LEU A 67 22.90 -15.27 14.20
CA LEU A 67 23.82 -16.07 13.37
C LEU A 67 25.31 -15.76 13.66
N GLY A 68 25.61 -14.59 14.22
CA GLY A 68 26.96 -14.07 14.39
C GLY A 68 27.51 -13.45 13.10
N GLU A 69 28.47 -12.52 13.23
CA GLU A 69 28.95 -11.65 12.14
C GLU A 69 29.38 -12.41 10.88
N GLN A 70 30.22 -13.43 11.00
CA GLN A 70 30.74 -14.17 9.84
C GLN A 70 29.63 -14.91 9.08
N ARG A 71 28.77 -15.66 9.78
CA ARG A 71 27.67 -16.37 9.12
C ARG A 71 26.58 -15.44 8.61
N ALA A 72 26.36 -14.32 9.27
CA ALA A 72 25.44 -13.29 8.81
C ALA A 72 25.95 -12.63 7.52
N TRP A 73 27.26 -12.39 7.42
CA TRP A 73 27.89 -11.86 6.22
C TRP A 73 27.79 -12.80 5.03
N ASP A 74 28.06 -14.09 5.26
CA ASP A 74 27.98 -15.13 4.23
C ASP A 74 26.54 -15.33 3.74
N ASN A 75 25.57 -15.26 4.65
CA ASN A 75 24.14 -15.45 4.34
C ASN A 75 23.35 -14.14 4.18
N ARG A 76 24.02 -13.00 3.99
CA ARG A 76 23.39 -11.66 3.95
C ARG A 76 22.20 -11.57 3.01
N THR A 77 22.30 -12.19 1.84
CA THR A 77 21.23 -12.20 0.83
C THR A 77 19.99 -12.92 1.33
N ALA A 78 20.17 -14.09 1.95
CA ALA A 78 19.06 -14.86 2.51
C ALA A 78 18.40 -14.13 3.69
N ILE A 79 19.19 -13.47 4.53
CA ILE A 79 18.69 -12.65 5.64
C ILE A 79 17.87 -11.47 5.11
N TYR A 80 18.36 -10.79 4.07
CA TYR A 80 17.65 -9.65 3.48
C TYR A 80 16.34 -10.06 2.83
N LEU A 81 16.34 -11.16 2.08
CA LEU A 81 15.14 -11.70 1.44
C LEU A 81 14.13 -12.19 2.49
N GLY A 82 14.58 -12.92 3.51
CA GLY A 82 13.71 -13.40 4.59
C GLY A 82 13.13 -12.27 5.44
N ALA A 83 13.94 -11.26 5.76
CA ALA A 83 13.49 -10.07 6.48
C ALA A 83 12.49 -9.26 5.65
N ALA A 84 12.75 -9.05 4.36
CA ALA A 84 11.82 -8.40 3.44
C ALA A 84 10.48 -9.14 3.36
N ALA A 85 10.52 -10.45 3.09
CA ALA A 85 9.30 -11.26 2.99
C ALA A 85 8.51 -11.28 4.31
N GLY A 86 9.20 -11.44 5.45
CA GLY A 86 8.55 -11.46 6.76
C GLY A 86 7.88 -10.13 7.13
N ALA A 87 8.54 -9.01 6.84
CA ALA A 87 7.97 -7.69 7.07
C ALA A 87 6.80 -7.37 6.11
N GLU A 88 6.90 -7.80 4.86
CA GLU A 88 5.87 -7.59 3.83
C GLU A 88 4.58 -8.34 4.18
N VAL A 89 4.68 -9.60 4.62
CA VAL A 89 3.50 -10.38 5.06
C VAL A 89 2.77 -9.69 6.22
N VAL A 90 3.50 -9.16 7.20
CA VAL A 90 2.88 -8.44 8.32
C VAL A 90 2.26 -7.12 7.85
N ALA A 91 2.94 -6.38 6.97
CA ALA A 91 2.41 -5.14 6.41
C ALA A 91 1.11 -5.39 5.63
N ASP A 92 1.05 -6.44 4.81
CA ASP A 92 -0.10 -6.78 3.99
C ASP A 92 -1.33 -7.17 4.83
N VAL A 93 -1.15 -7.83 5.98
CA VAL A 93 -2.25 -8.12 6.92
C VAL A 93 -2.97 -6.83 7.38
N PHE A 94 -2.23 -5.75 7.57
CA PHE A 94 -2.82 -4.45 7.93
C PHE A 94 -3.27 -3.63 6.71
N LEU A 95 -2.59 -3.76 5.58
CA LEU A 95 -2.86 -2.96 4.38
C LEU A 95 -4.07 -3.47 3.58
N CYS A 96 -4.20 -4.78 3.41
CA CYS A 96 -5.26 -5.37 2.58
C CYS A 96 -6.69 -4.96 3.04
N PRO A 97 -7.00 -4.91 4.35
CA PRO A 97 -8.30 -4.41 4.82
C PRO A 97 -8.51 -2.92 4.50
N LEU A 98 -7.47 -2.10 4.63
CA LEU A 98 -7.54 -0.66 4.38
C LEU A 98 -7.70 -0.34 2.89
N GLU A 99 -7.01 -1.07 2.01
CA GLU A 99 -7.21 -0.95 0.56
C GLU A 99 -8.60 -1.43 0.13
N ALA A 100 -9.13 -2.50 0.73
CA ALA A 100 -10.50 -2.95 0.47
C ALA A 100 -11.54 -1.88 0.86
N CYS A 101 -11.35 -1.22 2.00
CA CYS A 101 -12.17 -0.07 2.41
C CYS A 101 -12.04 1.11 1.43
N ARG A 102 -10.84 1.41 0.92
CA ARG A 102 -10.62 2.47 -0.09
C ARG A 102 -11.37 2.20 -1.40
N ILE A 103 -11.38 0.96 -1.87
CA ILE A 103 -12.03 0.60 -3.15
C ILE A 103 -13.57 0.63 -3.02
N ARG A 104 -14.10 0.38 -1.83
CA ARG A 104 -15.55 0.30 -1.57
C ARG A 104 -16.18 1.63 -1.11
N SER A 105 -15.38 2.66 -0.81
CA SER A 105 -15.85 4.01 -0.41
C SER A 105 -16.23 4.93 -1.57
#